data_AF-A0A7X8A5N1-F1
#
_entry.id   AF-A0A7X8A5N1-F1
#
_cell.length_a   1.000
_cell.length_b   1.000
_cell.length_c   1.000
_cell.angle_alpha   90.00
_cell.angle_beta   90.00
_cell.angle_gamma   90.00
#
_symmetry.space_group_name_H-M   'P 1'
#
loop_
_entity.id
_entity.type
_entity.pdbx_description
1 polymer ?
#
loop_
_entity_poly.entity_id
_entity_poly.type
_entity_poly.pdbx_seq_one_letter_code
_entity_poly.pdbx_strand_id
1 'polypeptide(L)'
;MSLKIKTKLLGGFLLIAVVVAVVGVVGWFGASRISNSVSVIGKQNMPAVGSIQKIIEAQTAVLLGERALVNPLVIDSKIRQAQYDFIDDAIKNATDAWKVYEPIPKNNEEDAAWREFGGQWKDFLNKHNIVMDLSAEKDRMLASGVKPEDPRMLDLDKRNYAASLETREAYLAGRASLEKIAKLNDEGAAAAVEDGEKTASSVITLIISCLVVGIILAIVLGLIIANSITKPVNKVVELIKDIAQGEGDLTKRLEVASKDEIGELASWFNTFIDKLHDIISQVATNTEQLASAANEISSSAEQLSAGAKEQTNQSSQVSAAIEEMTATIVESSKNTNEAAEKAKGAALKSQEGSRLAEDTARGMDEIVNSTSTTAKNVEGLAEKATA
;
A
#
# COMPACT_ATOMS: atom_id res chain seq x y z
N MET A 1 -20.98 3.64 6.73
CA MET A 1 -20.33 2.32 6.54
C MET A 1 -18.83 2.59 6.40
N SER A 2 -18.00 2.19 7.37
CA SER A 2 -16.55 2.41 7.29
C SER A 2 -15.96 1.46 6.25
N LEU A 3 -15.37 2.00 5.19
CA LEU A 3 -14.68 1.21 4.17
C LEU A 3 -13.36 0.66 4.71
N LYS A 4 -13.04 -0.57 4.32
CA LYS A 4 -11.73 -1.19 4.55
C LYS A 4 -10.59 -0.34 3.99
N ILE A 5 -9.42 -0.36 4.63
CA ILE A 5 -8.23 0.40 4.21
C ILE A 5 -7.88 0.08 2.76
N LYS A 6 -7.89 -1.21 2.40
CA LYS A 6 -7.64 -1.67 1.03
C LYS A 6 -8.57 -0.97 0.03
N THR A 7 -9.86 -0.91 0.32
CA THR A 7 -10.86 -0.32 -0.57
C THR A 7 -10.68 1.20 -0.71
N LYS A 8 -10.33 1.89 0.38
CA LYS A 8 -10.02 3.34 0.34
C LYS A 8 -8.82 3.64 -0.55
N LEU A 9 -7.73 2.88 -0.38
CA LEU A 9 -6.52 3.04 -1.19
C LEU A 9 -6.77 2.70 -2.67
N LEU A 10 -7.40 1.55 -2.95
CA LEU A 10 -7.69 1.14 -4.32
C LEU A 10 -8.62 2.15 -5.02
N GLY A 11 -9.63 2.67 -4.31
CA GLY A 11 -10.52 3.70 -4.83
C GLY A 11 -9.79 5.00 -5.18
N GLY A 12 -8.85 5.43 -4.32
CA GLY A 12 -8.01 6.60 -4.59
C GLY A 12 -7.12 6.42 -5.83
N PHE A 13 -6.42 5.29 -5.93
CA PHE A 13 -5.59 4.99 -7.10
C PHE A 13 -6.41 4.85 -8.39
N LEU A 14 -7.58 4.22 -8.32
CA LEU A 14 -8.46 4.04 -9.47
C LEU A 14 -9.02 5.39 -9.93
N LEU A 15 -9.35 6.29 -9.02
CA LEU A 15 -9.79 7.65 -9.36
C LEU A 15 -8.67 8.43 -10.06
N ILE A 16 -7.43 8.36 -9.58
CA ILE A 16 -6.28 8.97 -10.27
C ILE A 16 -6.09 8.35 -11.66
N ALA A 17 -6.17 7.01 -11.78
CA ALA A 17 -6.06 6.32 -13.06
C ALA A 17 -7.14 6.75 -14.05
N VAL A 18 -8.38 6.97 -13.59
CA VAL A 18 -9.48 7.51 -14.41
C VAL A 18 -9.18 8.92 -14.88
N VAL A 19 -8.69 9.81 -14.00
CA VAL A 19 -8.31 11.18 -14.40
C VAL A 19 -7.22 11.15 -15.47
N VAL A 20 -6.17 10.33 -15.29
CA VAL A 20 -5.10 10.15 -16.27
C VAL A 20 -5.64 9.60 -17.59
N ALA A 21 -6.53 8.61 -17.55
CA ALA A 21 -7.14 8.05 -18.75
C ALA A 21 -7.99 9.10 -19.51
N VAL A 22 -8.78 9.90 -18.79
CA VAL A 22 -9.57 10.99 -19.39
C VAL A 22 -8.67 12.02 -20.05
N VAL A 23 -7.60 12.46 -19.39
CA VAL A 23 -6.61 13.39 -19.97
C VAL A 23 -5.96 12.79 -21.21
N GLY A 24 -5.58 11.51 -21.16
CA GLY A 24 -5.01 10.80 -22.31
C GLY A 24 -5.97 10.72 -23.51
N VAL A 25 -7.24 10.40 -23.26
CA VAL A 25 -8.28 10.35 -24.31
C VAL A 25 -8.52 11.73 -24.92
N VAL A 26 -8.65 12.78 -24.09
CA VAL A 26 -8.82 14.16 -24.55
C VAL A 26 -7.63 14.61 -25.40
N GLY A 27 -6.40 14.35 -24.93
CA GLY A 27 -5.18 14.67 -25.65
C GLY A 27 -5.09 13.95 -26.98
N TRP A 28 -5.46 12.67 -27.03
CA TRP A 28 -5.48 11.89 -28.27
C TRP A 28 -6.47 12.44 -29.29
N PHE A 29 -7.72 12.72 -28.89
CA PHE A 29 -8.71 13.33 -29.78
C PHE A 29 -8.27 14.69 -30.32
N GLY A 30 -7.68 15.53 -29.45
CA GLY A 30 -7.12 16.81 -29.86
C GLY A 30 -6.01 16.68 -30.89
N ALA A 31 -5.04 15.80 -30.63
CA ALA A 31 -3.94 15.53 -31.54
C ALA A 31 -4.42 14.98 -32.89
N SER A 32 -5.40 14.06 -32.89
CA SER A 32 -5.97 13.52 -34.12
C SER A 32 -6.68 14.59 -34.96
N ARG A 33 -7.43 15.51 -34.34
CA ARG A 33 -8.06 16.62 -35.07
C ARG A 33 -7.04 17.58 -35.66
N ILE A 34 -6.06 18.01 -34.88
CA ILE A 34 -4.97 18.89 -35.36
C ILE A 34 -4.23 18.22 -36.51
N SER A 35 -3.91 16.92 -36.39
CA SER A 35 -3.27 16.16 -37.45
C SER A 35 -4.11 16.11 -38.73
N ASN A 36 -5.44 16.04 -38.62
CA ASN A 36 -6.33 16.10 -39.76
C ASN A 36 -6.28 17.47 -40.44
N SER A 37 -6.32 18.57 -39.68
CA SER A 37 -6.19 19.93 -40.23
C SER A 37 -4.86 20.14 -40.95
N VAL A 38 -3.75 19.67 -40.37
CA VAL A 38 -2.43 19.70 -41.03
C VAL A 38 -2.43 18.85 -42.31
N SER A 39 -3.10 17.69 -42.30
CA SER A 39 -3.21 16.84 -43.48
C SER A 39 -4.02 17.48 -44.60
N VAL A 40 -5.10 18.22 -44.28
CA VAL A 40 -5.88 18.99 -45.26
C VAL A 40 -4.99 20.03 -45.93
N ILE A 41 -4.26 20.83 -45.16
CA ILE A 41 -3.35 21.85 -45.70
C ILE A 41 -2.25 21.21 -46.55
N GLY A 42 -1.54 20.22 -46.01
CA GLY A 42 -0.34 19.67 -46.64
C GLY A 42 -0.62 18.70 -47.79
N LYS A 43 -1.74 17.96 -47.77
CA LYS A 43 -2.07 16.95 -48.80
C LYS A 43 -3.18 17.37 -49.76
N GLN A 44 -3.95 18.42 -49.45
CA GLN A 44 -5.01 18.91 -50.32
C GLN A 44 -4.70 20.33 -50.81
N ASN A 45 -4.70 21.34 -49.93
CA ASN A 45 -4.64 22.74 -50.37
C ASN A 45 -3.27 23.13 -50.98
N MET A 46 -2.15 22.76 -50.35
CA MET A 46 -0.81 23.07 -50.89
C MET A 46 -0.57 22.49 -52.30
N PRO A 47 -0.77 21.17 -52.53
CA PRO A 47 -0.62 20.62 -53.88
C PRO A 47 -1.67 21.17 -54.85
N ALA A 48 -2.87 21.53 -54.38
CA ALA A 48 -3.88 22.15 -55.21
C ALA A 48 -3.43 23.53 -55.72
N VAL A 49 -3.08 24.46 -54.82
CA VAL A 49 -2.58 25.79 -55.18
C VAL A 49 -1.34 25.70 -56.07
N GLY A 50 -0.38 24.82 -55.73
CA GLY A 50 0.81 24.61 -56.55
C GLY A 50 0.51 24.10 -57.97
N SER A 51 -0.54 23.27 -58.13
CA SER A 51 -0.95 22.78 -59.44
C SER A 51 -1.68 23.85 -60.26
N ILE A 52 -2.57 24.61 -59.62
CA ILE A 52 -3.27 25.74 -60.23
C ILE A 52 -2.26 26.79 -60.72
N GLN A 53 -1.26 27.11 -59.89
CA GLN A 53 -0.21 28.06 -60.26
C GLN A 53 0.59 27.59 -61.50
N LYS A 54 0.91 26.30 -61.60
CA LYS A 54 1.58 25.74 -62.80
C LYS A 54 0.70 25.84 -64.06
N ILE A 55 -0.62 25.69 -63.93
CA ILE A 55 -1.55 25.85 -65.05
C ILE A 55 -1.63 27.32 -65.49
N ILE A 56 -1.69 28.26 -64.54
CA ILE A 56 -1.64 29.71 -64.82
C ILE A 56 -0.32 30.09 -65.53
N GLU A 57 0.80 29.57 -65.04
CA GLU A 57 2.13 29.77 -65.63
C GLU A 57 2.18 29.23 -67.06
N ALA A 58 1.62 28.03 -67.30
CA ALA A 58 1.56 27.44 -68.62
C ALA A 58 0.73 28.28 -69.60
N GLN A 59 -0.46 28.75 -69.19
CA GLN A 59 -1.25 29.65 -70.03
C GLN A 59 -0.48 30.94 -70.39
N THR A 60 0.25 31.48 -69.42
CA THR A 60 1.06 32.70 -69.61
C THR A 60 2.24 32.43 -70.56
N ALA A 61 2.89 31.27 -70.43
CA ALA A 61 3.97 30.84 -71.31
C ALA A 61 3.49 30.61 -72.75
N VAL A 62 2.31 30.00 -72.93
CA VAL A 62 1.69 29.83 -74.26
C VAL A 62 1.48 31.19 -74.93
N LEU A 63 0.86 32.15 -74.23
CA LEU A 63 0.67 33.50 -74.78
C LEU A 63 1.99 34.22 -75.08
N LEU A 64 3.04 33.99 -74.28
CA LEU A 64 4.36 34.57 -74.51
C LEU A 64 5.01 34.00 -75.78
N GLY A 65 4.96 32.67 -75.95
CA GLY A 65 5.46 31.98 -77.13
C GLY A 65 4.69 32.36 -78.40
N GLU A 66 3.35 32.41 -78.31
CA GLU A 66 2.50 32.91 -79.39
C GLU A 66 2.88 34.34 -79.79
N ARG A 67 3.07 35.24 -78.81
CA ARG A 67 3.46 36.63 -79.09
C ARG A 67 4.77 36.73 -79.87
N ALA A 68 5.72 35.82 -79.64
CA ALA A 68 6.94 35.73 -80.41
C ALA A 68 6.68 35.16 -81.82
N LEU A 69 5.84 34.14 -81.96
CA LEU A 69 5.52 33.51 -83.24
C LEU A 69 4.69 34.40 -84.18
N VAL A 70 3.78 35.22 -83.64
CA VAL A 70 2.97 36.17 -84.43
C VAL A 70 3.72 37.46 -84.75
N ASN A 71 4.89 37.71 -84.14
CA ASN A 71 5.69 38.88 -84.45
C ASN A 71 6.26 38.77 -85.88
N PRO A 72 5.95 39.69 -86.80
CA PRO A 72 6.42 39.64 -88.18
C PRO A 72 7.95 39.62 -88.31
N LEU A 73 8.67 40.18 -87.33
CA LEU A 73 10.12 40.28 -87.32
C LEU A 73 10.84 38.99 -86.91
N VAL A 74 10.11 38.03 -86.32
CA VAL A 74 10.68 36.75 -85.88
C VAL A 74 10.58 35.74 -87.01
N ILE A 75 11.61 35.70 -87.85
CA ILE A 75 11.69 34.84 -89.06
C ILE A 75 12.78 33.76 -88.97
N ASP A 76 13.71 33.86 -88.01
CA ASP A 76 14.76 32.86 -87.84
C ASP A 76 14.15 31.53 -87.40
N SER A 77 14.42 30.47 -88.15
CA SER A 77 13.79 29.17 -87.94
C SER A 77 14.17 28.53 -86.60
N LYS A 78 15.38 28.77 -86.08
CA LYS A 78 15.79 28.25 -84.77
C LYS A 78 15.08 28.96 -83.64
N ILE A 79 14.95 30.29 -83.74
CA ILE A 79 14.21 31.08 -82.75
C ILE A 79 12.74 30.67 -82.73
N ARG A 80 12.11 30.49 -83.90
CA ARG A 80 10.73 30.03 -84.01
C ARG A 80 10.54 28.62 -83.46
N GLN A 81 11.43 27.68 -83.80
CA GLN A 81 11.40 26.33 -83.24
C GLN A 81 11.48 26.33 -81.72
N ALA A 82 12.37 27.14 -81.14
CA ALA A 82 12.48 27.27 -79.69
C ALA A 82 11.19 27.81 -79.03
N GLN A 83 10.35 28.57 -79.76
CA GLN A 83 9.05 29.00 -79.24
C GLN A 83 8.03 27.85 -79.24
N TYR A 84 8.01 27.00 -80.27
CA TYR A 84 7.17 25.81 -80.27
C TYR A 84 7.55 24.87 -79.13
N ASP A 85 8.84 24.58 -78.97
CA ASP A 85 9.32 23.71 -77.89
C ASP A 85 8.94 24.26 -76.51
N PHE A 86 9.07 25.59 -76.32
CA PHE A 86 8.68 26.27 -75.08
C PHE A 86 7.18 26.17 -74.77
N ILE A 87 6.34 26.29 -75.81
CA ILE A 87 4.88 26.15 -75.71
C ILE A 87 4.51 24.69 -75.36
N ASP A 88 5.09 23.72 -76.07
CA ASP A 88 4.83 22.30 -75.85
C ASP A 88 5.19 21.86 -74.43
N ASP A 89 6.34 22.32 -73.92
CA ASP A 89 6.77 22.09 -72.55
C ASP A 89 5.80 22.71 -71.53
N ALA A 90 5.29 23.91 -71.80
CA ALA A 90 4.30 24.57 -70.96
C ALA A 90 2.98 23.78 -70.90
N ILE A 91 2.46 23.34 -72.04
CA ILE A 91 1.23 22.53 -72.13
C ILE A 91 1.42 21.19 -71.42
N LYS A 92 2.60 20.57 -71.56
CA LYS A 92 2.96 19.34 -70.84
C LYS A 92 2.97 19.55 -69.32
N ASN A 93 3.58 20.64 -68.85
CA ASN A 93 3.60 20.99 -67.43
C ASN A 93 2.18 21.24 -66.87
N ALA A 94 1.32 21.91 -67.63
CA ALA A 94 -0.10 22.05 -67.26
C ALA A 94 -0.81 20.70 -67.17
N THR A 95 -0.56 19.81 -68.13
CA THR A 95 -1.16 18.47 -68.16
C THR A 95 -0.74 17.63 -66.96
N ASP A 96 0.53 17.71 -66.56
CA ASP A 96 1.03 17.00 -65.38
C ASP A 96 0.48 17.61 -64.07
N ALA A 97 0.34 18.94 -64.00
CA ALA A 97 -0.33 19.61 -62.89
C ALA A 97 -1.83 19.24 -62.81
N TRP A 98 -2.50 19.11 -63.95
CA TRP A 98 -3.89 18.65 -64.03
C TRP A 98 -4.07 17.29 -63.37
N LYS A 99 -3.19 16.32 -63.67
CA LYS A 99 -3.23 14.97 -63.07
C LYS A 99 -3.06 14.97 -61.55
N VAL A 100 -2.34 15.96 -61.01
CA VAL A 100 -2.17 16.13 -59.56
C VAL A 100 -3.42 16.77 -58.95
N TYR A 101 -4.00 17.78 -59.60
CA TYR A 101 -5.14 18.53 -59.07
C TYR A 101 -6.47 17.76 -59.18
N GLU A 102 -6.70 17.06 -60.28
CA GLU A 102 -7.96 16.34 -60.56
C GLU A 102 -8.42 15.42 -59.40
N PRO A 103 -7.58 14.54 -58.83
CA PRO A 103 -8.01 13.62 -57.76
C PRO A 103 -8.10 14.27 -56.37
N ILE A 104 -7.64 15.52 -56.18
CA ILE A 104 -7.75 16.20 -54.89
C ILE A 104 -9.24 16.40 -54.57
N PRO A 105 -9.72 16.04 -53.36
CA PRO A 105 -11.10 16.29 -52.96
C PRO A 105 -11.43 17.78 -53.02
N LYS A 106 -12.56 18.12 -53.65
CA LYS A 106 -13.05 19.49 -53.85
C LYS A 106 -14.37 19.67 -53.13
N ASN A 107 -14.62 20.88 -52.65
CA ASN A 107 -15.98 21.24 -52.24
C ASN A 107 -16.86 21.51 -53.48
N ASN A 108 -18.17 21.66 -53.29
CA ASN A 108 -19.12 21.84 -54.40
C ASN A 108 -18.82 23.08 -55.25
N GLU A 109 -18.34 24.17 -54.65
CA GLU A 109 -18.05 25.41 -55.36
C GLU A 109 -16.75 25.31 -56.18
N GLU A 110 -15.73 24.70 -55.60
CA GLU A 110 -14.46 24.42 -56.25
C GLU A 110 -14.63 23.44 -57.41
N ASP A 111 -15.41 22.36 -57.23
CA ASP A 111 -15.69 21.39 -58.29
C ASP A 111 -16.43 22.03 -59.47
N ALA A 112 -17.40 22.91 -59.18
CA ALA A 112 -18.11 23.66 -60.22
C ALA A 112 -17.15 24.59 -61.00
N ALA A 113 -16.31 25.35 -60.29
CA ALA A 113 -15.32 26.23 -60.92
C ALA A 113 -14.29 25.44 -61.74
N TRP A 114 -13.87 24.27 -61.27
CA TRP A 114 -12.93 23.40 -61.99
C TRP A 114 -13.53 22.84 -63.29
N ARG A 115 -14.80 22.40 -63.26
CA ARG A 115 -15.50 21.95 -64.47
C ARG A 115 -15.67 23.07 -65.49
N GLU A 116 -16.02 24.27 -65.03
CA GLU A 116 -16.11 25.46 -65.87
C GLU A 116 -14.75 25.77 -66.52
N PHE A 117 -13.68 25.76 -65.72
CA PHE A 117 -12.33 25.92 -66.22
C PHE A 117 -11.95 24.84 -67.24
N GLY A 118 -12.35 23.58 -67.07
CA GLY A 118 -12.11 22.53 -68.06
C GLY A 118 -12.71 22.83 -69.43
N GLY A 119 -13.88 23.45 -69.49
CA GLY A 119 -14.45 23.96 -70.73
C GLY A 119 -13.61 25.10 -71.33
N GLN A 120 -13.22 26.06 -70.50
CA GLN A 120 -12.40 27.22 -70.90
C GLN A 120 -10.99 26.83 -71.34
N TRP A 121 -10.37 25.85 -70.69
CA TRP A 121 -9.06 25.29 -71.05
C TRP A 121 -9.11 24.62 -72.41
N LYS A 122 -10.18 23.87 -72.70
CA LYS A 122 -10.39 23.26 -74.02
C LYS A 122 -10.57 24.33 -75.11
N ASP A 123 -11.35 25.37 -74.84
CA ASP A 123 -11.52 26.49 -75.78
C ASP A 123 -10.19 27.24 -76.02
N PHE A 124 -9.44 27.51 -74.96
CA PHE A 124 -8.10 28.09 -75.03
C PHE A 124 -7.15 27.26 -75.90
N LEU A 125 -7.09 25.94 -75.69
CA LEU A 125 -6.26 25.04 -76.50
C LEU A 125 -6.71 25.00 -77.97
N ASN A 126 -8.02 25.02 -78.23
CA ASN A 126 -8.53 25.07 -79.61
C ASN A 126 -8.11 26.35 -80.33
N LYS A 127 -8.24 27.51 -79.68
CA LYS A 127 -7.83 28.81 -80.24
C LYS A 127 -6.32 28.90 -80.40
N HIS A 128 -5.57 28.39 -79.43
CA HIS A 128 -4.11 28.23 -79.51
C HIS A 128 -3.68 27.41 -80.74
N ASN A 129 -4.32 26.28 -81.00
CA ASN A 129 -3.98 25.42 -82.14
C ASN A 129 -4.16 26.15 -83.48
N ILE A 130 -5.13 27.07 -83.61
CA ILE A 130 -5.30 27.90 -84.81
C ILE A 130 -4.06 28.80 -85.01
N VAL A 131 -3.53 29.40 -83.94
CA VAL A 131 -2.30 30.20 -83.98
C VAL A 131 -1.10 29.34 -84.38
N MET A 132 -1.01 28.11 -83.86
CA MET A 132 0.06 27.17 -84.22
C MET A 132 -0.01 26.75 -85.68
N ASP A 133 -1.20 26.44 -86.20
CA ASP A 133 -1.40 26.05 -87.59
C ASP A 133 -1.00 27.17 -88.57
N LEU A 134 -1.41 28.41 -88.28
CA LEU A 134 -1.03 29.60 -89.07
C LEU A 134 0.45 29.93 -88.95
N SER A 135 1.05 29.73 -87.77
CA SER A 135 2.48 29.91 -87.54
C SER A 135 3.30 28.86 -88.29
N ALA A 136 2.85 27.61 -88.34
CA ALA A 136 3.46 26.54 -89.11
C ALA A 136 3.31 26.77 -90.63
N GLU A 137 2.18 27.35 -91.08
CA GLU A 137 2.02 27.80 -92.46
C GLU A 137 3.04 28.89 -92.82
N LYS A 138 3.28 29.84 -91.91
CA LYS A 138 4.32 30.86 -92.07
C LYS A 138 5.69 30.24 -92.25
N ASP A 139 6.03 29.24 -91.42
CA ASP A 139 7.30 28.52 -91.51
C ASP A 139 7.47 27.81 -92.86
N ARG A 140 6.41 27.16 -93.37
CA ARG A 140 6.42 26.54 -94.70
C ARG A 140 6.64 27.57 -95.82
N MET A 141 5.99 28.74 -95.73
CA MET A 141 6.15 29.82 -96.71
C MET A 141 7.58 30.38 -96.70
N LEU A 142 8.13 30.68 -95.51
CA LEU A 142 9.51 31.13 -95.35
C LEU A 142 10.51 30.10 -95.90
N ALA A 143 10.32 28.81 -95.58
CA ALA A 143 11.16 27.73 -96.10
C ALA A 143 11.09 27.57 -97.62
N SER A 144 9.95 27.91 -98.23
CA SER A 144 9.79 27.93 -99.70
C SER A 144 10.36 29.18 -100.39
N GLY A 145 10.95 30.11 -99.62
CA GLY A 145 11.58 31.33 -100.13
C GLY A 145 10.64 32.52 -100.29
N VAL A 146 9.41 32.46 -99.75
CA VAL A 146 8.50 33.60 -99.72
C VAL A 146 9.07 34.68 -98.79
N LYS A 147 9.16 35.91 -99.28
CA LYS A 147 9.71 37.04 -98.51
C LYS A 147 8.68 37.61 -97.52
N PRO A 148 9.11 38.18 -96.38
CA PRO A 148 8.20 38.82 -95.41
C PRO A 148 7.29 39.89 -96.01
N GLU A 149 7.73 40.59 -97.06
CA GLU A 149 6.98 41.65 -97.72
C GLU A 149 5.93 41.13 -98.74
N ASP A 150 5.88 39.82 -99.01
CA ASP A 150 4.91 39.22 -99.93
C ASP A 150 3.48 39.47 -99.39
N PRO A 151 2.53 39.97 -100.21
CA PRO A 151 1.16 40.23 -99.78
C PRO A 151 0.47 39.02 -99.11
N ARG A 152 0.81 37.79 -99.52
CA ARG A 152 0.28 36.57 -98.91
C ARG A 152 0.83 36.36 -97.50
N MET A 153 2.09 36.74 -97.26
CA MET A 153 2.69 36.68 -95.93
C MET A 153 2.11 37.74 -95.00
N LEU A 154 1.94 38.97 -95.50
CA LEU A 154 1.32 40.05 -94.72
C LEU A 154 -0.14 39.72 -94.35
N ASP A 155 -0.88 39.07 -95.24
CA ASP A 155 -2.23 38.59 -94.95
C ASP A 155 -2.23 37.47 -93.89
N LEU A 156 -1.31 36.50 -94.01
CA LEU A 156 -1.17 35.45 -93.01
C LEU A 156 -0.81 36.02 -91.63
N ASP A 157 0.13 36.96 -91.55
CA ASP A 157 0.53 37.60 -90.30
C ASP A 157 -0.65 38.35 -89.64
N LYS A 158 -1.52 39.00 -90.42
CA LYS A 158 -2.75 39.63 -89.90
C LYS A 158 -3.72 38.60 -89.33
N ARG A 159 -3.96 37.49 -90.05
CA ARG A 159 -4.84 36.41 -89.58
C ARG A 159 -4.29 35.75 -88.32
N ASN A 160 -2.98 35.50 -88.28
CA ASN A 160 -2.30 34.88 -87.14
C ASN A 160 -2.35 35.79 -85.90
N TYR A 161 -2.10 37.09 -86.08
CA TYR A 161 -2.25 38.06 -85.00
C TYR A 161 -3.70 38.11 -84.48
N ALA A 162 -4.70 38.16 -85.38
CA ALA A 162 -6.10 38.14 -84.99
C ALA A 162 -6.47 36.86 -84.20
N ALA A 163 -6.02 35.68 -84.64
CA ALA A 163 -6.20 34.44 -83.91
C ALA A 163 -5.56 34.47 -82.51
N SER A 164 -4.38 35.09 -82.35
CA SER A 164 -3.74 35.22 -81.02
C SER A 164 -4.53 36.12 -80.07
N LEU A 165 -5.30 37.10 -80.58
CA LEU A 165 -6.19 37.92 -79.75
C LEU A 165 -7.38 37.10 -79.23
N GLU A 166 -7.87 36.14 -80.02
CA GLU A 166 -8.88 35.20 -79.58
C GLU A 166 -8.35 34.24 -78.50
N THR A 167 -7.13 33.71 -78.66
CA THR A 167 -6.49 32.90 -77.61
C THR A 167 -6.34 33.70 -76.31
N ARG A 168 -5.97 34.98 -76.42
CA ARG A 168 -5.89 35.90 -75.28
C ARG A 168 -7.24 36.10 -74.59
N GLU A 169 -8.34 36.19 -75.33
CA GLU A 169 -9.69 36.30 -74.75
C GLU A 169 -10.04 35.04 -73.95
N ALA A 170 -9.81 33.85 -74.52
CA ALA A 170 -10.04 32.57 -73.83
C ALA A 170 -9.14 32.40 -72.59
N TYR A 171 -7.90 32.88 -72.65
CA TYR A 171 -7.02 32.95 -71.50
C TYR A 171 -7.62 33.78 -70.35
N LEU A 172 -8.11 34.99 -70.63
CA LEU A 172 -8.67 35.86 -69.59
C LEU A 172 -9.89 35.24 -68.92
N ALA A 173 -10.73 34.53 -69.69
CA ALA A 173 -11.85 33.78 -69.15
C ALA A 173 -11.39 32.63 -68.23
N GLY A 174 -10.44 31.81 -68.68
CA GLY A 174 -9.87 30.72 -67.89
C GLY A 174 -9.16 31.18 -66.62
N ARG A 175 -8.43 32.30 -66.71
CA ARG A 175 -7.66 32.87 -65.61
C ARG A 175 -8.55 33.27 -64.43
N ALA A 176 -9.72 33.86 -64.69
CA ALA A 176 -10.67 34.22 -63.64
C ALA A 176 -11.15 33.00 -62.84
N SER A 177 -11.41 31.87 -63.51
CA SER A 177 -11.79 30.61 -62.86
C SER A 177 -10.64 30.03 -62.03
N LEU A 178 -9.41 30.03 -62.56
CA LEU A 178 -8.23 29.58 -61.82
C LEU A 178 -7.95 30.43 -60.58
N GLU A 179 -8.06 31.75 -60.68
CA GLU A 179 -7.91 32.67 -59.53
C GLU A 179 -9.00 32.41 -58.47
N LYS A 180 -10.24 32.13 -58.89
CA LYS A 180 -11.31 31.71 -57.98
C LYS A 180 -10.96 30.41 -57.27
N ILE A 181 -10.47 29.40 -57.99
CA ILE A 181 -10.10 28.09 -57.42
C ILE A 181 -8.92 28.23 -56.44
N ALA A 182 -7.90 29.01 -56.79
CA ALA A 182 -6.78 29.30 -55.91
C ALA A 182 -7.25 29.95 -54.61
N LYS A 183 -8.10 30.97 -54.72
CA LYS A 183 -8.69 31.65 -53.56
C LYS A 183 -9.49 30.71 -52.66
N LEU A 184 -10.31 29.83 -53.22
CA LEU A 184 -11.08 28.84 -52.43
C LEU A 184 -10.16 27.88 -51.67
N ASN A 185 -9.02 27.51 -52.25
CA ASN A 185 -8.02 26.67 -51.59
C ASN A 185 -7.27 27.42 -50.48
N ASP A 186 -6.92 28.69 -50.70
CA ASP A 186 -6.29 29.53 -49.68
C ASP A 186 -7.24 29.75 -48.49
N GLU A 187 -8.52 30.03 -48.76
CA GLU A 187 -9.56 30.16 -47.72
C GLU A 187 -9.78 28.84 -46.98
N GLY A 188 -9.80 27.70 -47.69
CA GLY A 188 -9.88 26.38 -47.09
C GLY A 188 -8.68 26.05 -46.19
N ALA A 189 -7.46 26.38 -46.63
CA ALA A 189 -6.26 26.23 -45.83
C ALA A 189 -6.29 27.12 -44.58
N ALA A 190 -6.69 28.39 -44.72
CA ALA A 190 -6.83 29.31 -43.60
C ALA A 190 -7.86 28.83 -42.57
N ALA A 191 -9.02 28.34 -43.05
CA ALA A 191 -10.04 27.76 -42.18
C ALA A 191 -9.54 26.50 -41.44
N ALA A 192 -8.74 25.65 -42.11
CA ALA A 192 -8.13 24.49 -41.47
C ALA A 192 -7.10 24.88 -40.40
N VAL A 193 -6.32 25.94 -40.62
CA VAL A 193 -5.41 26.51 -39.59
C VAL A 193 -6.22 27.01 -38.40
N GLU A 194 -7.24 27.84 -38.64
CA GLU A 194 -8.07 28.42 -37.58
C GLU A 194 -8.79 27.34 -36.75
N ASP A 195 -9.36 26.31 -37.40
CA ASP A 195 -9.96 25.17 -36.71
C ASP A 195 -8.94 24.37 -35.89
N GLY A 196 -7.72 24.19 -36.43
CA GLY A 196 -6.60 23.57 -35.74
C GLY A 196 -6.18 24.33 -34.48
N GLU A 197 -6.05 25.66 -34.56
CA GLU A 197 -5.69 26.53 -33.44
C GLU A 197 -6.79 26.57 -32.37
N LYS A 198 -8.06 26.70 -32.78
CA LYS A 198 -9.22 26.65 -31.86
C LYS A 198 -9.30 25.30 -31.15
N THR A 199 -9.09 24.21 -31.88
CA THR A 199 -9.04 22.86 -31.31
C THR A 199 -7.90 22.72 -30.31
N ALA A 200 -6.69 23.18 -30.67
CA ALA A 200 -5.52 23.14 -29.79
C ALA A 200 -5.76 23.91 -28.49
N SER A 201 -6.24 25.15 -28.58
CA SER A 201 -6.56 25.99 -27.42
C SER A 201 -7.60 25.33 -26.52
N SER A 202 -8.71 24.86 -27.09
CA SER A 202 -9.79 24.20 -26.34
C SER A 202 -9.32 22.92 -25.63
N VAL A 203 -8.50 22.10 -26.30
CA VAL A 203 -7.92 20.88 -25.74
C VAL A 203 -6.94 21.19 -24.61
N ILE A 204 -6.08 22.20 -24.78
CA ILE A 204 -5.14 22.63 -23.74
C ILE A 204 -5.90 23.13 -22.51
N THR A 205 -6.92 24.00 -22.69
CA THR A 205 -7.76 24.47 -21.59
C THR A 205 -8.45 23.31 -20.86
N LEU A 206 -8.98 22.33 -21.59
CA LEU A 206 -9.63 21.15 -21.00
C LEU A 206 -8.63 20.28 -20.22
N ILE A 207 -7.44 20.03 -20.77
CA ILE A 207 -6.37 19.26 -20.09
C ILE A 207 -5.95 19.96 -18.80
N ILE A 208 -5.68 21.27 -18.84
CA ILE A 208 -5.32 22.04 -17.65
C ILE A 208 -6.44 21.98 -16.61
N SER A 209 -7.70 22.13 -17.02
CA SER A 209 -8.85 22.03 -16.12
C SER A 209 -8.94 20.65 -15.45
N CYS A 210 -8.78 19.57 -16.23
CA CYS A 210 -8.76 18.21 -15.70
C CYS A 210 -7.59 17.97 -14.75
N LEU A 211 -6.41 18.52 -15.03
CA LEU A 211 -5.24 18.42 -14.15
C LEU A 211 -5.46 19.15 -12.82
N VAL A 212 -5.99 20.37 -12.85
CA VAL A 212 -6.30 21.15 -11.64
C VAL A 212 -7.32 20.40 -10.78
N VAL A 213 -8.41 19.92 -11.38
CA VAL A 213 -9.42 19.12 -10.67
C VAL A 213 -8.82 17.83 -10.13
N GLY A 214 -7.99 17.13 -10.91
CA GLY A 214 -7.29 15.92 -10.51
C GLY A 214 -6.38 16.12 -9.30
N ILE A 215 -5.61 17.21 -9.28
CA ILE A 215 -4.74 17.57 -8.15
C ILE A 215 -5.57 17.87 -6.90
N ILE A 216 -6.64 18.66 -7.03
CA ILE A 216 -7.53 18.97 -5.90
C ILE A 216 -8.13 17.69 -5.33
N LEU A 217 -8.65 16.79 -6.18
CA LEU A 217 -9.20 15.51 -5.76
C LEU A 217 -8.15 14.62 -5.09
N ALA A 218 -6.93 14.56 -5.64
CA ALA A 218 -5.83 13.78 -5.06
C ALA A 218 -5.43 14.31 -3.66
N ILE A 219 -5.36 15.63 -3.48
CA ILE A 219 -5.07 16.26 -2.18
C ILE A 219 -6.20 15.96 -1.18
N VAL A 220 -7.46 16.17 -1.57
CA VAL A 220 -8.61 15.93 -0.69
C VAL A 220 -8.70 14.47 -0.28
N LEU A 221 -8.56 13.53 -1.23
CA LEU A 221 -8.54 12.10 -0.94
C LEU A 221 -7.34 11.71 -0.08
N GLY A 222 -6.16 12.26 -0.37
CA GLY A 222 -4.96 12.06 0.43
C GLY A 222 -5.16 12.48 1.89
N LEU A 223 -5.73 13.66 2.14
CA LEU A 223 -6.05 14.15 3.48
C LEU A 223 -7.10 13.29 4.19
N ILE A 224 -8.13 12.83 3.48
CA ILE A 224 -9.16 11.94 4.04
C ILE A 224 -8.53 10.60 4.43
N ILE A 225 -7.77 9.98 3.54
CA ILE A 225 -7.13 8.68 3.78
C ILE A 225 -6.13 8.80 4.93
N ALA A 226 -5.24 9.79 4.89
CA ALA A 226 -4.25 10.03 5.94
C ALA A 226 -4.92 10.24 7.30
N ASN A 227 -5.96 11.08 7.38
CA ASN A 227 -6.68 11.27 8.65
C ASN A 227 -7.44 10.02 9.11
N SER A 228 -7.96 9.21 8.18
CA SER A 228 -8.72 8.00 8.52
C SER A 228 -7.86 6.83 8.99
N ILE A 229 -6.55 6.84 8.70
CA ILE A 229 -5.61 5.77 9.04
C ILE A 229 -4.63 6.25 10.11
N THR A 230 -3.91 7.34 9.85
CA THR A 230 -2.81 7.80 10.69
C THR A 230 -3.30 8.25 12.07
N LYS A 231 -4.44 8.96 12.17
CA LYS A 231 -4.96 9.39 13.47
C LYS A 231 -5.31 8.21 14.39
N PRO A 232 -6.12 7.21 13.97
CA PRO A 232 -6.38 6.05 14.81
C PRO A 232 -5.14 5.22 15.16
N VAL A 233 -4.23 5.01 14.20
CA VAL A 233 -2.97 4.29 14.47
C VAL A 233 -2.14 5.03 15.52
N ASN A 234 -2.05 6.36 15.44
CA ASN A 234 -1.37 7.15 16.46
C ASN A 234 -2.03 7.06 17.83
N LYS A 235 -3.37 6.97 17.92
CA LYS A 235 -4.06 6.74 19.21
C LYS A 235 -3.67 5.40 19.84
N VAL A 236 -3.56 4.34 19.03
CA VAL A 236 -3.09 3.01 19.48
C VAL A 236 -1.67 3.13 20.04
N VAL A 237 -0.78 3.77 19.29
CA VAL A 237 0.62 3.98 19.70
C VAL A 237 0.72 4.79 20.98
N GLU A 238 -0.07 5.87 21.10
CA GLU A 238 -0.10 6.73 22.28
C GLU A 238 -0.55 5.97 23.52
N LEU A 239 -1.61 5.15 23.40
CA LEU A 239 -2.08 4.33 24.52
C LEU A 239 -1.06 3.26 24.93
N ILE A 240 -0.42 2.60 23.96
CA ILE A 240 0.64 1.62 24.26
C ILE A 240 1.81 2.30 24.97
N LYS A 241 2.23 3.49 24.51
CA LYS A 241 3.29 4.27 25.16
C LYS A 241 2.91 4.65 26.59
N ASP A 242 1.70 5.11 26.79
CA ASP A 242 1.19 5.50 28.11
C ASP A 242 1.17 4.31 29.09
N ILE A 243 0.74 3.12 28.65
CA ILE A 243 0.80 1.91 29.48
C ILE A 243 2.26 1.50 29.75
N ALA A 244 3.13 1.52 28.73
CA ALA A 244 4.49 1.01 28.85
C ALA A 244 5.45 1.96 29.61
N GLN A 245 5.24 3.28 29.51
CA GLN A 245 6.11 4.30 30.13
C GLN A 245 5.53 4.89 31.41
N GLY A 246 4.20 4.81 31.59
CA GLY A 246 3.51 5.28 32.79
C GLY A 246 3.52 4.24 33.91
N GLU A 247 2.42 4.19 34.67
CA GLU A 247 2.26 3.29 35.82
C GLU A 247 1.71 1.91 35.45
N GLY A 248 1.60 1.60 34.15
CA GLY A 248 1.00 0.36 33.69
C GLY A 248 -0.51 0.30 33.90
N ASP A 249 -1.22 1.42 33.73
CA ASP A 249 -2.67 1.50 33.91
C ASP A 249 -3.44 0.65 32.88
N LEU A 250 -3.76 -0.59 33.26
CA LEU A 250 -4.53 -1.55 32.47
C LEU A 250 -6.04 -1.30 32.51
N THR A 251 -6.52 -0.16 33.00
CA THR A 251 -7.96 0.20 32.96
C THR A 251 -8.34 0.95 31.68
N LYS A 252 -7.36 1.53 30.99
CA LYS A 252 -7.61 2.27 29.74
C LYS A 252 -7.96 1.33 28.58
N ARG A 253 -8.83 1.79 27.68
CA ARG A 253 -9.29 1.03 26.51
C ARG A 253 -9.29 1.93 25.26
N LEU A 254 -9.09 1.32 24.10
CA LEU A 254 -9.27 1.98 22.81
C LEU A 254 -10.75 2.04 22.44
N GLU A 255 -11.19 3.17 21.89
CA GLU A 255 -12.53 3.31 21.32
C GLU A 255 -12.63 2.55 19.98
N VAL A 256 -13.59 1.62 19.87
CA VAL A 256 -13.87 0.90 18.63
C VAL A 256 -14.82 1.71 17.74
N ALA A 257 -14.28 2.75 17.09
CA ALA A 257 -15.07 3.72 16.32
C ALA A 257 -15.40 3.28 14.88
N SER A 258 -14.76 2.23 14.36
CA SER A 258 -14.95 1.74 12.99
C SER A 258 -15.19 0.23 12.93
N LYS A 259 -15.71 -0.25 11.79
CA LYS A 259 -15.84 -1.68 11.45
C LYS A 259 -14.81 -2.12 10.40
N ASP A 260 -13.78 -1.31 10.18
CA ASP A 260 -12.66 -1.63 9.29
C ASP A 260 -11.51 -2.25 10.09
N GLU A 261 -10.37 -2.49 9.44
CA GLU A 261 -9.21 -3.14 10.04
C GLU A 261 -8.68 -2.40 11.29
N ILE A 262 -8.90 -1.08 11.39
CA ILE A 262 -8.52 -0.29 12.57
C ILE A 262 -9.42 -0.60 13.76
N GLY A 263 -10.73 -0.74 13.54
CA GLY A 263 -11.67 -1.11 14.58
C GLY A 263 -11.45 -2.53 15.09
N GLU A 264 -11.12 -3.45 14.17
CA GLU A 264 -10.71 -4.81 14.53
C GLU A 264 -9.44 -4.83 15.38
N LEU A 265 -8.42 -4.04 15.02
CA LEU A 265 -7.21 -3.86 15.82
C LEU A 265 -7.53 -3.33 17.23
N ALA A 266 -8.37 -2.30 17.34
CA ALA A 266 -8.77 -1.74 18.63
C ALA A 266 -9.52 -2.77 19.50
N SER A 267 -10.40 -3.57 18.91
CA SER A 267 -11.14 -4.63 19.61
C SER A 267 -10.22 -5.72 20.16
N TRP A 268 -9.29 -6.22 19.34
CA TRP A 268 -8.34 -7.25 19.76
C TRP A 268 -7.34 -6.72 20.78
N PHE A 269 -6.92 -5.46 20.66
CA PHE A 269 -6.10 -4.81 21.67
C PHE A 269 -6.80 -4.72 23.03
N ASN A 270 -8.07 -4.31 23.07
CA ASN A 270 -8.84 -4.28 24.32
C ASN A 270 -8.96 -5.67 24.94
N THR A 271 -9.22 -6.70 24.13
CA THR A 271 -9.28 -8.09 24.60
C THR A 271 -7.95 -8.55 25.21
N PHE A 272 -6.83 -8.15 24.62
CA PHE A 272 -5.50 -8.43 25.16
C PHE A 272 -5.26 -7.74 26.51
N ILE A 273 -5.66 -6.47 26.65
CA ILE A 273 -5.56 -5.74 27.92
C ILE A 273 -6.47 -6.34 29.00
N ASP A 274 -7.69 -6.78 28.65
CA ASP A 274 -8.59 -7.47 29.59
C ASP A 274 -7.91 -8.72 30.17
N LYS A 275 -7.27 -9.53 29.31
CA LYS A 275 -6.54 -10.73 29.77
C LYS A 275 -5.33 -10.40 30.64
N LEU A 276 -4.59 -9.34 30.32
CA LEU A 276 -3.48 -8.90 31.17
C LEU A 276 -3.99 -8.39 32.53
N HIS A 277 -5.09 -7.64 32.55
CA HIS A 277 -5.70 -7.15 33.78
C HIS A 277 -6.11 -8.34 34.69
N ASP A 278 -6.80 -9.34 34.14
CA ASP A 278 -7.22 -10.54 34.88
C ASP A 278 -6.01 -11.26 35.51
N ILE A 279 -4.92 -11.42 34.74
CA ILE A 279 -3.69 -12.06 35.23
C ILE A 279 -3.08 -11.26 36.40
N ILE A 280 -2.96 -9.94 36.26
CA ILE A 280 -2.39 -9.09 37.32
C ILE A 280 -3.29 -9.09 38.57
N SER A 281 -4.61 -9.07 38.40
CA SER A 281 -5.56 -9.17 39.50
C SER A 281 -5.42 -10.49 40.25
N GLN A 282 -5.31 -11.62 39.53
CA GLN A 282 -5.10 -12.93 40.13
C GLN A 282 -3.76 -13.04 40.88
N VAL A 283 -2.69 -12.45 40.33
CA VAL A 283 -1.39 -12.37 41.02
C VAL A 283 -1.50 -11.57 42.31
N ALA A 284 -2.21 -10.44 42.31
CA ALA A 284 -2.43 -9.64 43.52
C ALA A 284 -3.19 -10.43 44.59
N THR A 285 -4.30 -11.10 44.24
CA THR A 285 -5.06 -11.95 45.17
C THR A 285 -4.21 -13.10 45.72
N ASN A 286 -3.44 -13.79 44.88
CA ASN A 286 -2.56 -14.86 45.32
C ASN A 286 -1.47 -14.36 46.27
N THR A 287 -0.96 -13.14 46.04
CA THR A 287 0.05 -12.51 46.91
C THR A 287 -0.53 -12.17 48.30
N GLU A 288 -1.79 -11.71 48.35
CA GLU A 288 -2.50 -11.42 49.61
C GLU A 288 -2.80 -12.70 50.41
N GLN A 289 -3.21 -13.77 49.72
CA GLN A 289 -3.38 -15.09 50.33
C GLN A 289 -2.04 -15.63 50.87
N LEU A 290 -0.95 -15.47 50.12
CA LEU A 290 0.38 -15.86 50.56
C LEU A 290 0.84 -15.07 51.79
N ALA A 291 0.58 -13.76 51.83
CA ALA A 291 0.88 -12.92 52.98
C ALA A 291 0.09 -13.34 54.23
N SER A 292 -1.20 -13.68 54.07
CA SER A 292 -2.05 -14.18 55.15
C SER A 292 -1.55 -15.53 55.68
N ALA A 293 -1.22 -16.47 54.79
CA ALA A 293 -0.65 -17.75 55.16
C ALA A 293 0.70 -17.60 55.89
N ALA A 294 1.55 -16.66 55.44
CA ALA A 294 2.81 -16.35 56.12
C ALA A 294 2.60 -15.81 57.55
N ASN A 295 1.58 -14.98 57.77
CA ASN A 295 1.21 -14.49 59.11
C ASN A 295 0.69 -15.62 60.02
N GLU A 296 -0.15 -16.51 59.50
CA GLU A 296 -0.63 -17.69 60.25
C GLU A 296 0.52 -18.64 60.65
N ILE A 297 1.46 -18.87 59.73
CA ILE A 297 2.67 -19.64 60.01
C ILE A 297 3.50 -18.95 61.10
N SER A 298 3.67 -17.63 61.04
CA SER A 298 4.40 -16.88 62.06
C SER A 298 3.75 -17.03 63.44
N SER A 299 2.43 -16.87 63.53
CA SER A 299 1.69 -17.06 64.79
C SER A 299 1.79 -18.50 65.30
N SER A 300 1.70 -19.49 64.42
CA SER A 300 1.87 -20.90 64.76
C SER A 300 3.28 -21.20 65.28
N ALA A 301 4.31 -20.58 64.70
CA ALA A 301 5.69 -20.71 65.14
C ALA A 301 5.90 -20.09 66.54
N GLU A 302 5.27 -18.96 66.84
CA GLU A 302 5.29 -18.36 68.19
C GLU A 302 4.62 -19.29 69.23
N GLN A 303 3.45 -19.83 68.90
CA GLN A 303 2.74 -20.77 69.77
C GLN A 303 3.55 -22.05 69.99
N LEU A 304 4.19 -22.58 68.95
CA LEU A 304 5.08 -23.74 69.06
C LEU A 304 6.29 -23.43 69.94
N SER A 305 6.89 -22.25 69.81
CA SER A 305 8.01 -21.81 70.66
C SER A 305 7.61 -21.74 72.13
N ALA A 306 6.43 -21.19 72.42
CA ALA A 306 5.87 -21.17 73.77
C ALA A 306 5.60 -22.58 74.31
N GLY A 307 5.00 -23.46 73.50
CA GLY A 307 4.77 -24.87 73.84
C GLY A 307 6.07 -25.63 74.11
N ALA A 308 7.11 -25.42 73.30
CA ALA A 308 8.43 -26.01 73.50
C ALA A 308 9.08 -25.52 74.81
N LYS A 309 8.90 -24.24 75.17
CA LYS A 309 9.34 -23.68 76.46
C LYS A 309 8.65 -24.38 77.63
N GLU A 310 7.33 -24.56 77.54
CA GLU A 310 6.54 -25.25 78.57
C GLU A 310 6.95 -26.72 78.70
N GLN A 311 7.13 -27.42 77.58
CA GLN A 311 7.61 -28.80 77.58
C GLN A 311 9.01 -28.93 78.20
N THR A 312 9.89 -27.95 77.99
CA THR A 312 11.21 -27.89 78.63
C THR A 312 11.08 -27.75 80.15
N ASN A 313 10.14 -26.93 80.63
CA ASN A 313 9.86 -26.77 82.06
C ASN A 313 9.32 -28.07 82.68
N GLN A 314 8.34 -28.71 82.02
CA GLN A 314 7.79 -29.99 82.45
C GLN A 314 8.88 -31.08 82.48
N SER A 315 9.75 -31.14 81.47
CA SER A 315 10.87 -32.09 81.47
C SER A 315 11.82 -31.82 82.64
N SER A 316 12.08 -30.57 82.99
CA SER A 316 12.89 -30.21 84.16
C SER A 316 12.24 -30.66 85.47
N GLN A 317 10.92 -30.49 85.61
CA GLN A 317 10.17 -30.99 86.77
C GLN A 317 10.18 -32.51 86.87
N VAL A 318 10.03 -33.22 85.75
CA VAL A 318 10.14 -34.68 85.71
C VAL A 318 11.54 -35.11 86.13
N SER A 319 12.60 -34.46 85.65
CA SER A 319 13.96 -34.73 86.11
C SER A 319 14.12 -34.53 87.63
N ALA A 320 13.57 -33.45 88.19
CA ALA A 320 13.61 -33.21 89.63
C ALA A 320 12.82 -34.28 90.42
N ALA A 321 11.65 -34.69 89.93
CA ALA A 321 10.88 -35.77 90.54
C ALA A 321 11.62 -37.12 90.46
N ILE A 322 12.37 -37.37 89.39
CA ILE A 322 13.25 -38.54 89.27
C ILE A 322 14.39 -38.49 90.29
N GLU A 323 15.00 -37.32 90.53
CA GLU A 323 16.04 -37.14 91.57
C GLU A 323 15.47 -37.42 92.97
N GLU A 324 14.31 -36.85 93.31
CA GLU A 324 13.64 -37.08 94.58
C GLU A 324 13.24 -38.55 94.76
N MET A 325 12.66 -39.16 93.74
CA MET A 325 12.31 -40.58 93.73
C MET A 325 13.54 -41.47 93.90
N THR A 326 14.67 -41.13 93.28
CA THR A 326 15.94 -41.84 93.46
C THR A 326 16.42 -41.74 94.91
N ALA A 327 16.30 -40.56 95.54
CA ALA A 327 16.62 -40.38 96.96
C ALA A 327 15.71 -41.23 97.86
N THR A 328 14.40 -41.27 97.60
CA THR A 328 13.45 -42.12 98.34
C THR A 328 13.76 -43.62 98.17
N ILE A 329 14.15 -44.05 96.96
CA ILE A 329 14.56 -45.45 96.71
C ILE A 329 15.79 -45.79 97.56
N VAL A 330 16.80 -44.91 97.62
CA VAL A 330 18.00 -45.11 98.45
C VAL A 330 17.63 -45.18 99.94
N GLU A 331 16.76 -44.29 100.41
CA GLU A 331 16.26 -44.29 101.79
C GLU A 331 15.46 -45.55 102.13
N SER A 332 14.56 -45.98 101.25
CA SER A 332 13.78 -47.21 101.40
C SER A 332 14.68 -48.45 101.45
N SER A 333 15.71 -48.49 100.59
CA SER A 333 16.70 -49.56 100.61
C SER A 333 17.49 -49.57 101.92
N LYS A 334 17.86 -48.40 102.46
CA LYS A 334 18.50 -48.27 103.78
C LYS A 334 17.59 -48.78 104.91
N ASN A 335 16.34 -48.34 104.95
CA ASN A 335 15.36 -48.75 105.96
C ASN A 335 15.09 -50.26 105.91
N THR A 336 15.03 -50.83 104.70
CA THR A 336 14.90 -52.28 104.51
C THR A 336 16.10 -53.03 105.07
N ASN A 337 17.31 -52.50 104.90
CA ASN A 337 18.54 -53.10 105.43
C ASN A 337 18.60 -53.00 106.97
N GLU A 338 18.22 -51.86 107.55
CA GLU A 338 18.11 -51.69 109.00
C GLU A 338 17.04 -52.63 109.60
N ALA A 339 15.90 -52.80 108.93
CA ALA A 339 14.87 -53.74 109.34
C ALA A 339 15.38 -55.19 109.33
N ALA A 340 16.14 -55.58 108.30
CA ALA A 340 16.75 -56.91 108.21
C ALA A 340 17.75 -57.15 109.37
N GLU A 341 18.59 -56.17 109.71
CA GLU A 341 19.52 -56.28 110.85
C GLU A 341 18.78 -56.34 112.20
N LYS A 342 17.74 -55.52 112.41
CA LYS A 342 16.90 -55.63 113.63
C LYS A 342 16.21 -56.99 113.72
N ALA A 343 15.70 -57.52 112.61
CA ALA A 343 15.08 -58.85 112.57
C ALA A 343 16.10 -59.95 112.93
N LYS A 344 17.33 -59.86 112.41
CA LYS A 344 18.44 -60.76 112.76
C LYS A 344 18.82 -60.66 114.24
N GLY A 345 18.88 -59.44 114.79
CA GLY A 345 19.13 -59.22 116.22
C GLY A 345 18.02 -59.79 117.11
N ALA A 346 16.75 -59.66 116.71
CA ALA A 346 15.63 -60.27 117.41
C ALA A 346 15.69 -61.82 117.39
N ALA A 347 16.07 -62.40 116.24
CA ALA A 347 16.27 -63.85 116.12
C ALA A 347 17.36 -64.36 117.08
N LEU A 348 18.49 -63.65 117.19
CA LEU A 348 19.56 -63.98 118.14
C LEU A 348 19.08 -63.93 119.60
N LYS A 349 18.37 -62.87 120.00
CA LYS A 349 17.82 -62.78 121.37
C LYS A 349 16.78 -63.87 121.66
N SER A 350 15.98 -64.26 120.67
CA SER A 350 15.01 -65.35 120.82
C SER A 350 15.71 -66.71 121.01
N GLN A 351 16.85 -66.92 120.35
CA GLN A 351 17.68 -68.10 120.53
C GLN A 351 18.34 -68.15 121.92
N GLU A 352 18.84 -67.00 122.40
CA GLU A 352 19.39 -66.85 123.75
C GLU A 352 18.32 -67.07 124.83
N GLY A 353 17.11 -66.55 124.62
CA GLY A 353 15.94 -66.80 125.45
C GLY A 353 15.52 -68.28 125.48
N SER A 354 15.58 -68.98 124.35
CA SER A 354 15.34 -70.44 124.31
C SER A 354 16.36 -71.18 125.17
N ARG A 355 17.64 -70.82 125.11
CA ARG A 355 18.69 -71.43 125.93
C ARG A 355 18.46 -71.19 127.43
N LEU A 356 18.07 -69.98 127.80
CA LEU A 356 17.75 -69.63 129.19
C LEU A 356 16.55 -70.42 129.72
N ALA A 357 15.52 -70.60 128.89
CA ALA A 357 14.38 -71.45 129.24
C ALA A 357 14.78 -72.92 129.43
N GLU A 358 15.71 -73.42 128.61
CA GLU A 358 16.26 -74.78 128.69
C GLU A 358 17.11 -74.99 129.97
N ASP A 359 17.94 -74.01 130.35
CA ASP A 359 18.67 -74.02 131.62
C ASP A 359 17.72 -73.95 132.84
N THR A 360 16.63 -73.17 132.72
CA THR A 360 15.60 -73.09 133.78
C THR A 360 14.85 -74.41 133.95
N ALA A 361 14.51 -75.09 132.85
CA ALA A 361 13.90 -76.41 132.87
C ALA A 361 14.81 -77.45 133.56
N ARG A 362 16.11 -77.39 133.29
CA ARG A 362 17.12 -78.24 133.96
C ARG A 362 17.20 -77.96 135.47
N GLY A 363 17.15 -76.69 135.87
CA GLY A 363 17.10 -76.31 137.29
C GLY A 363 15.83 -76.77 138.00
N MET A 364 14.69 -76.79 137.30
CA MET A 364 13.43 -77.34 137.84
C MET A 364 13.55 -78.85 138.11
N ASP A 365 14.21 -79.62 137.23
CA ASP A 365 14.46 -81.04 137.45
C ASP A 365 15.37 -81.31 138.67
N GLU A 366 16.38 -80.46 138.92
CA GLU A 366 17.20 -80.54 140.13
C GLU A 366 16.39 -80.27 141.40
N ILE A 367 15.48 -79.30 141.37
CA ILE A 367 14.58 -79.01 142.48
C ILE A 367 13.66 -80.21 142.73
N VAL A 368 13.06 -80.80 141.70
CA VAL A 368 12.20 -81.98 141.84
C VAL A 368 12.96 -83.14 142.51
N ASN A 369 14.19 -83.42 142.09
CA ASN A 369 15.04 -84.44 142.71
C ASN A 369 15.40 -84.12 144.18
N SER A 370 15.72 -82.86 144.48
CA SER A 370 16.03 -82.40 145.84
C SER A 370 14.82 -82.51 146.78
N THR A 371 13.64 -82.16 146.27
CA THR A 371 12.38 -82.24 147.03
C THR A 371 11.99 -83.69 147.31
N SER A 372 12.19 -84.60 146.33
CA SER A 372 11.98 -86.04 146.52
C SER A 372 12.95 -86.66 147.53
N THR A 373 14.21 -86.19 147.57
CA THR A 373 15.21 -86.67 148.53
C THR A 373 14.89 -86.19 149.95
N THR A 374 14.42 -84.95 150.07
CA THR A 374 14.00 -84.36 151.34
C THR A 374 12.76 -85.08 151.89
N ALA A 375 11.80 -85.42 151.03
CA ALA A 375 10.62 -86.22 151.42
C ALA A 375 11.01 -87.59 152.02
N LYS A 376 11.99 -88.30 151.42
CA LYS A 376 12.51 -89.57 151.96
C LYS A 376 13.19 -89.42 153.34
N ASN A 377 13.92 -88.32 153.55
CA ASN A 377 14.59 -88.07 154.83
C ASN A 377 13.61 -87.77 155.97
N VAL A 378 12.49 -87.08 155.66
CA VAL A 378 11.42 -86.80 156.63
C VAL A 378 10.69 -88.08 157.04
N GLU A 379 10.45 -89.00 156.11
CA GLU A 379 9.80 -90.28 156.38
C GLU A 379 10.66 -91.18 157.29
N GLY A 380 11.99 -91.19 157.09
CA GLY A 380 12.93 -91.95 157.93
C GLY A 380 13.13 -91.40 159.36
N LEU A 381 12.82 -90.12 159.62
CA LEU A 381 12.89 -89.52 160.95
C LEU A 381 11.65 -89.85 161.81
N ALA A 382 10.49 -90.11 161.19
CA ALA A 382 9.26 -90.43 161.89
C ALA A 382 9.28 -91.84 162.52
N GLU A 383 9.94 -92.82 161.90
CA GLU A 383 10.00 -94.20 162.41
C GLU A 383 10.91 -94.37 163.64
N LYS A 384 11.94 -93.52 163.82
CA LYS A 384 12.87 -93.62 164.97
C LYS A 384 12.36 -93.03 166.28
N ALA A 385 11.19 -92.39 166.28
CA ALA A 385 10.62 -91.73 167.45
C ALA A 385 9.67 -92.63 168.29
N THR A 386 9.52 -93.93 167.96
CA THR A 386 8.52 -94.82 168.61
C THR A 386 9.05 -96.16 169.15
N ALA A 387 10.35 -96.27 169.44
CA ALA A 387 10.92 -97.37 170.24
C ALA A 387 12.08 -96.85 171.10
#